data_AF-A0A359D9I5-F1
#
_entry.id   AF-A0A359D9I5-F1
#
_cell.length_a   1.000
_cell.length_b   1.000
_cell.length_c   1.000
_cell.angle_alpha   90.00
_cell.angle_beta   90.00
_cell.angle_gamma   90.00
#
_symmetry.space_group_name_H-M   'P 1'
#
loop_
_entity.id
_entity.type
_entity.pdbx_description
1 polymer ?
#
loop_
_entity_poly.entity_id
_entity_poly.type
_entity_poly.pdbx_seq_one_letter_code
_entity_poly.pdbx_strand_id
1 'polypeptide(L)'
;QRAGDIVTRRGQLHVYQPLLANAKDGYWPAGALVESDAQTGKWQELTPTLARTCAVFPHSDVRVQAQQGDYAWALWRPYSCCKREGQVFLGSVDFD
;
A
#
# COMPACT_ATOMS: atom_id res chain seq x y z
N GLN A 1 0.34 14.90 0.36
CA GLN A 1 -0.35 13.61 0.61
C GLN A 1 -1.16 13.74 1.89
N ARG A 2 -2.48 13.57 1.84
CA ARG A 2 -3.36 13.50 3.03
C ARG A 2 -4.28 12.29 2.94
N ALA A 3 -4.86 12.04 1.76
CA ALA A 3 -5.71 10.88 1.50
C ALA A 3 -5.03 9.54 1.83
N GLY A 4 -3.76 9.35 1.48
CA GLY A 4 -3.00 8.13 1.78
C GLY A 4 -2.82 7.88 3.28
N ASP A 5 -2.55 8.92 4.06
CA ASP A 5 -2.40 8.81 5.52
C ASP A 5 -3.74 8.51 6.19
N ILE A 6 -4.82 9.17 5.73
CA ILE A 6 -6.20 8.96 6.18
C ILE A 6 -6.62 7.49 6.03
N VAL A 7 -6.30 6.86 4.91
CA VAL A 7 -6.76 5.48 4.63
C VAL A 7 -5.82 4.40 5.13
N THR A 8 -4.60 4.72 5.56
CA THR A 8 -3.59 3.70 5.94
C THR A 8 -3.06 3.77 7.37
N ARG A 9 -3.29 4.85 8.13
CA ARG A 9 -2.80 4.95 9.52
C ARG A 9 -3.87 4.57 10.54
N ARG A 10 -3.47 3.94 11.65
CA ARG A 10 -4.34 3.56 12.78
C ARG A 10 -4.12 4.49 13.98
N GLY A 11 -5.17 4.74 14.78
CA GLY A 11 -5.05 5.36 16.12
C GLY A 11 -4.74 6.86 16.19
N GLN A 12 -5.12 7.64 15.18
CA GLN A 12 -4.94 9.10 15.18
C GLN A 12 -6.13 9.83 15.83
N LEU A 13 -5.95 11.06 16.32
CA LEU A 13 -6.99 11.89 16.96
C LEU A 13 -8.14 12.29 16.00
N HIS A 14 -8.03 11.94 14.72
CA HIS A 14 -9.08 12.04 13.72
C HIS A 14 -9.63 10.63 13.47
N VAL A 15 -10.95 10.46 13.41
CA VAL A 15 -11.57 9.15 13.14
C VAL A 15 -11.21 8.72 11.72
N TYR A 16 -10.26 7.79 11.61
CA TYR A 16 -9.92 7.13 10.36
C TYR A 16 -10.48 5.72 10.38
N GLN A 17 -11.17 5.34 9.29
CA GLN A 17 -11.41 3.94 8.99
C GLN A 17 -10.34 3.47 8.00
N PRO A 18 -9.24 2.87 8.50
CA PRO A 18 -8.16 2.43 7.63
C PRO A 18 -8.64 1.29 6.74
N LEU A 19 -8.35 1.39 5.45
CA LEU A 19 -8.59 0.35 4.46
C LEU A 19 -7.40 -0.61 4.41
N LEU A 20 -6.92 -1.03 5.58
CA LEU A 20 -5.85 -2.00 5.73
C LEU A 20 -6.44 -3.36 6.09
N ALA A 21 -6.07 -4.38 5.32
CA ALA A 21 -6.34 -5.75 5.70
C ALA A 21 -5.54 -6.11 6.98
N ASN A 22 -6.09 -7.03 7.78
CA ASN A 22 -5.39 -7.56 8.94
C ASN A 22 -4.48 -8.71 8.50
N ALA A 23 -3.28 -8.77 9.08
CA ALA A 23 -2.37 -9.89 8.88
C ALA A 23 -2.98 -11.17 9.47
N LYS A 24 -2.65 -12.30 8.84
CA LYS A 24 -2.99 -13.65 9.30
C LYS A 24 -1.89 -14.61 8.81
N ASP A 25 -1.82 -15.80 9.37
CA ASP A 25 -0.81 -16.79 8.94
C ASP A 25 -0.89 -17.02 7.42
N GLY A 26 0.27 -16.92 6.76
CA GLY A 26 0.36 -17.00 5.30
C GLY A 26 -0.04 -15.72 4.54
N TYR A 27 -0.43 -14.64 5.20
CA TYR A 27 -0.83 -13.38 4.57
C TYR A 27 -0.28 -12.14 5.30
N TRP A 28 0.60 -11.42 4.61
CA TRP A 28 1.22 -10.19 5.09
C TRP A 28 0.75 -9.01 4.23
N PRO A 29 -0.31 -8.30 4.65
CA PRO A 29 -0.81 -7.15 3.92
C PRO A 29 0.18 -5.99 3.98
N ALA A 30 0.06 -5.06 3.02
CA ALA A 30 0.85 -3.84 3.03
C ALA A 30 0.61 -3.03 4.32
N GLY A 31 1.68 -2.46 4.89
CA GLY A 31 1.63 -1.67 6.14
C GLY A 31 1.06 -0.26 5.96
N ALA A 32 1.52 0.72 6.76
CA ALA A 32 1.20 2.12 6.51
C ALA A 32 1.89 2.63 5.23
N LEU A 33 1.32 3.63 4.54
CA LEU A 33 2.07 4.37 3.51
C LEU A 33 3.04 5.33 4.20
N VAL A 34 4.30 5.33 3.79
CA VAL A 34 5.34 6.24 4.31
C VAL A 34 5.85 7.09 3.15
N GLU A 35 5.85 8.41 3.36
CA GLU A 35 6.38 9.37 2.39
C GLU A 35 7.87 9.10 2.16
N SER A 36 8.33 9.26 0.92
CA SER A 36 9.70 8.99 0.47
C SER A 36 10.14 7.52 0.53
N ASP A 37 9.28 6.59 0.95
CA ASP A 37 9.59 5.16 0.99
C ASP A 37 8.86 4.36 -0.11
N ALA A 38 9.61 4.02 -1.17
CA ALA A 38 9.15 3.20 -2.29
C ALA A 38 8.69 1.79 -1.91
N GLN A 39 9.13 1.27 -0.76
CA GLN A 39 8.77 -0.07 -0.27
C GLN A 39 7.38 -0.10 0.37
N THR A 40 6.79 1.06 0.65
CA THR A 40 5.43 1.14 1.22
C THR A 40 4.37 1.47 0.18
N GLY A 41 4.75 2.17 -0.89
CA GLY A 41 3.90 2.37 -2.05
C GLY A 41 4.42 3.42 -3.03
N LYS A 42 3.80 3.45 -4.21
CA LYS A 42 4.09 4.43 -5.27
C LYS A 42 2.78 4.96 -5.87
N TRP A 43 2.85 6.16 -6.41
CA TRP A 43 1.73 6.85 -7.02
C TRP A 43 1.91 6.93 -8.54
N GLN A 44 0.82 6.72 -9.28
CA GLN A 44 0.74 6.94 -10.73
C GLN A 44 -0.37 7.94 -11.03
N GLU A 45 -0.05 8.97 -11.80
CA GLU A 45 -1.05 9.93 -12.28
C GLU A 45 -1.87 9.31 -13.41
N LEU A 46 -3.20 9.44 -13.33
CA LEU A 46 -4.14 8.97 -14.36
C LEU A 46 -4.75 10.15 -15.13
N THR A 47 -5.05 11.25 -14.44
CA THR A 47 -5.65 12.48 -14.97
C THR A 47 -4.95 13.70 -14.34
N PRO A 48 -4.66 14.78 -15.10
CA PRO A 48 -5.04 15.04 -16.49
C PRO A 48 -4.20 14.33 -17.56
N THR A 49 -2.99 13.89 -17.23
CA THR A 49 -2.14 13.16 -18.17
C THR A 49 -1.76 11.81 -17.58
N LEU A 50 -2.02 10.72 -18.31
CA LEU A 50 -1.65 9.39 -17.88
C LEU A 50 -0.13 9.24 -17.82
N ALA A 51 0.41 9.08 -16.61
CA ALA A 51 1.80 8.72 -16.42
C ALA A 51 2.02 7.24 -16.74
N ARG A 52 3.09 6.92 -17.50
CA ARG A 52 3.50 5.53 -17.77
C ARG A 52 4.40 4.94 -16.69
N THR A 53 4.78 5.75 -15.70
CA THR A 53 5.66 5.38 -14.60
C THR A 53 5.00 5.73 -13.27
N CYS A 54 5.50 5.12 -12.20
CA CYS A 54 5.08 5.41 -10.83
C CYS A 54 6.20 6.12 -10.09
N ALA A 55 5.87 7.04 -9.19
CA ALA A 55 6.82 7.78 -8.38
C ALA A 55 6.46 7.70 -6.89
N VAL A 56 7.45 7.88 -6.03
CA VAL A 56 7.22 8.06 -4.59
C VAL A 56 6.90 9.52 -4.33
N PHE A 57 6.04 9.79 -3.34
CA PHE A 57 5.79 11.16 -2.92
C PHE A 57 6.77 11.59 -1.81
N PRO A 58 7.31 12.82 -1.82
CA PRO A 58 7.22 13.81 -2.89
C PRO A 58 8.16 13.48 -4.06
N HIS A 59 7.81 13.92 -5.27
CA HIS A 59 8.68 13.88 -6.44
C HIS A 59 8.55 15.20 -7.22
N SER A 60 9.58 15.54 -7.99
CA SER A 60 9.72 16.82 -8.70
C SER A 60 9.29 16.78 -10.16
N ASP A 61 8.57 15.74 -10.60
CA ASP A 61 8.14 15.65 -12.00
C ASP A 61 7.16 16.78 -12.33
N VAL A 62 7.27 17.27 -13.57
CA VAL A 62 6.38 18.31 -14.09
C VAL A 62 4.96 17.76 -14.15
N ARG A 63 4.00 18.48 -13.56
CA ARG A 63 2.58 18.10 -13.53
C ARG A 63 1.74 19.11 -14.27
N VAL A 64 0.85 18.61 -15.11
CA VAL A 64 -0.17 19.43 -15.77
C VAL A 64 -1.32 19.63 -14.79
N GLN A 65 -1.83 20.86 -14.68
CA GLN A 65 -3.01 21.13 -13.87
C GLN A 65 -4.27 20.72 -14.62
N ALA A 66 -5.15 19.97 -13.97
CA ALA A 66 -6.45 19.61 -14.51
C ALA A 66 -7.31 20.88 -14.59
N GLN A 67 -7.88 21.17 -15.76
CA GLN A 67 -8.65 22.40 -15.99
C GLN A 67 -9.89 22.50 -15.09
N GLN A 68 -10.49 21.35 -14.75
CA GLN A 68 -11.70 21.26 -13.93
C GLN A 68 -11.40 20.76 -12.50
N GLY A 69 -10.13 20.55 -12.15
CA GLY A 69 -9.72 20.02 -10.83
C GLY A 69 -9.95 18.52 -10.63
N ASP A 70 -10.25 17.78 -11.71
CA ASP A 70 -10.55 16.34 -11.76
C ASP A 70 -9.29 15.46 -11.72
N TYR A 71 -8.48 15.59 -10.67
CA TYR A 71 -7.27 14.77 -10.52
C TYR A 71 -7.59 13.33 -10.14
N ALA A 72 -6.98 12.38 -10.86
CA ALA A 72 -7.11 10.95 -10.56
C ALA A 72 -5.71 10.31 -10.46
N TRP A 73 -5.53 9.47 -9.44
CA TRP A 73 -4.26 8.82 -9.12
C TRP A 73 -4.49 7.37 -8.69
N ALA A 74 -3.59 6.47 -9.11
CA ALA A 74 -3.52 5.11 -8.59
C ALA A 74 -2.42 5.01 -7.53
N LEU A 75 -2.74 4.33 -6.41
CA LEU A 75 -1.79 3.96 -5.37
C LEU A 75 -1.43 2.48 -5.50
N TRP A 76 -0.17 2.23 -5.85
CA TRP A 76 0.40 0.89 -5.94
C TRP A 76 1.02 0.49 -4.61
N ARG A 77 0.59 -0.64 -4.07
CA ARG A 77 0.99 -1.18 -2.76
C ARG A 77 1.65 -2.54 -2.94
N PRO A 78 2.82 -2.80 -2.35
CA PRO A 78 3.42 -4.12 -2.41
C PRO A 78 2.70 -5.07 -1.45
N TYR A 79 2.33 -6.24 -1.98
CA TYR A 79 1.84 -7.37 -1.21
C TYR A 79 2.78 -8.54 -1.46
N SER A 80 3.25 -9.16 -0.39
CA SER A 80 4.07 -10.38 -0.49
C SER A 80 3.20 -11.59 -0.17
N CYS A 81 3.05 -12.47 -1.15
CA CYS A 81 2.67 -13.86 -0.89
C CYS A 81 3.93 -14.60 -0.43
N CYS A 82 3.87 -15.33 0.68
CA CYS A 82 4.97 -16.20 1.08
C CYS A 82 4.57 -17.67 1.00
N LYS A 83 5.58 -18.54 1.11
CA LYS A 83 5.41 -19.98 1.36
C LYS A 83 4.43 -20.21 2.52
N ARG A 84 3.80 -21.39 2.51
CA ARG A 84 2.82 -21.83 3.51
C ARG A 84 3.49 -22.01 4.88
N GLU A 85 3.69 -20.91 5.59
CA GLU A 85 4.28 -20.81 6.93
C GLU A 85 3.17 -20.54 7.97
N GLY A 86 3.41 -20.86 9.24
CA GLY A 86 2.40 -20.77 10.32
C GLY A 86 1.65 -22.07 10.62
N GLN A 87 2.08 -23.18 10.00
CA GLN A 87 1.61 -24.52 10.35
C GLN A 87 2.24 -24.89 11.69
N VAL A 88 1.44 -25.10 12.73
CA VAL A 88 1.94 -25.68 13.98
C VAL A 88 2.20 -27.15 13.72
N PHE A 89 3.45 -27.58 13.82
CA PHE A 89 3.80 -28.99 13.76
C PHE A 89 3.18 -29.71 14.97
N LEU A 90 2.19 -30.58 14.73
CA LEU A 90 1.49 -31.32 15.78
C LEU A 90 2.20 -32.64 16.16
N GLY A 91 3.10 -33.14 15.30
CA GLY A 91 3.87 -34.36 15.53
C GLY A 91 4.11 -35.16 14.24
N SER A 92 5.10 -36.06 14.29
CA SER A 92 5.35 -37.11 13.30
C SER A 92 5.46 -38.45 14.02
N VAL A 93 5.04 -39.52 13.34
CA VAL A 93 5.23 -40.90 13.81
C VAL A 93 6.00 -41.64 12.73
N ASP A 94 7.20 -42.10 13.10
CA ASP A 94 8.02 -42.97 12.27
C ASP A 94 7.79 -44.42 12.72
N PHE A 95 7.61 -45.31 11.75
CA PHE A 95 7.39 -46.74 11.97
C PHE A 95 8.68 -47.50 11.63
N ASP A 96 9.66 -47.46 12.53
CA ASP A 96 10.79 -48.40 12.53
C ASP A 96 10.41 -49.70 13.26
#